data_AF-A0A2D3UTV7-F1
#
_entry.id   AF-A0A2D3UTV7-F1
#
_cell.length_a   1.000
_cell.length_b   1.000
_cell.length_c   1.000
_cell.angle_alpha   90.00
_cell.angle_beta   90.00
_cell.angle_gamma   90.00
#
_symmetry.space_group_name_H-M   'P 1'
#
loop_
_entity.id
_entity.type
_entity.pdbx_description
1 polymer ?
#
loop_
_entity_poly.entity_id
_entity_poly.type
_entity_poly.pdbx_seq_one_letter_code
_entity_poly.pdbx_strand_id
1 'polypeptide(L)'
;MSRTLAAPPMFFDTTKPNYTTTISIRPAYWKLIPYASLPRPQGTASALKIRLRALGVYVKISATAKRCEKLLHRFERGLLAYEDLSTSQLTIFAHDRGLPCQPEANQHTQLVKLLEKADDEQKFEKFLDLPAELRLMVYEFHLGSLEVPTWGNRVRPPPLCRVSSLLREEAMPLFKEKEKKA
;
A
#
# COMPACT_ATOMS: atom_id res chain seq x y z
N MET A 1 -39.96 -4.42 11.11
CA MET A 1 -39.38 -3.17 10.57
C MET A 1 -37.87 -3.31 10.58
N SER A 2 -37.31 -3.88 9.52
CA SER A 2 -35.88 -4.23 9.45
C SER A 2 -35.16 -3.16 8.63
N ARG A 3 -34.24 -2.43 9.25
CA ARG A 3 -33.38 -1.44 8.58
C ARG A 3 -32.16 -2.16 8.00
N THR A 4 -32.16 -2.33 6.69
CA THR A 4 -30.99 -2.74 5.92
C THR A 4 -29.99 -1.58 5.90
N LEU A 5 -28.83 -1.76 6.53
CA LEU A 5 -27.69 -0.84 6.42
C LEU A 5 -27.07 -1.01 5.04
N ALA A 6 -27.39 -0.10 4.12
CA ALA A 6 -26.72 -0.01 2.83
C ALA A 6 -25.28 0.51 3.03
N ALA A 7 -24.30 -0.25 2.53
CA ALA A 7 -22.92 0.20 2.45
C ALA A 7 -22.82 1.44 1.53
N PRO A 8 -22.03 2.46 1.89
CA PRO A 8 -21.87 3.62 1.04
C PRO A 8 -21.20 3.24 -0.29
N PRO A 9 -21.69 3.76 -1.43
CA PRO A 9 -21.10 3.50 -2.73
C PRO A 9 -19.69 4.08 -2.80
N MET A 10 -18.72 3.22 -3.12
CA MET A 10 -17.38 3.60 -3.57
C MET A 10 -17.51 4.33 -4.91
N PHE A 11 -17.75 5.64 -4.86
CA PHE A 11 -17.77 6.49 -6.06
C PHE A 11 -16.34 6.67 -6.57
N PHE A 12 -15.93 5.79 -7.49
CA PHE A 12 -14.92 6.13 -8.48
C PHE A 12 -15.59 7.04 -9.51
N ASP A 13 -15.28 8.34 -9.48
CA ASP A 13 -15.69 9.28 -10.53
C ASP A 13 -14.97 8.90 -11.84
N THR A 14 -15.74 8.40 -12.82
CA THR A 14 -15.27 7.87 -14.10
C THR A 14 -15.05 8.93 -15.18
N THR A 15 -14.90 10.21 -14.84
CA THR A 15 -14.91 11.31 -15.81
C THR A 15 -13.53 11.75 -16.33
N LYS A 16 -12.47 10.95 -16.18
CA LYS A 16 -11.13 11.29 -16.74
C LYS A 16 -10.66 10.30 -17.80
N PRO A 17 -10.12 10.78 -18.93
CA PRO A 17 -9.93 9.99 -20.14
C PRO A 17 -8.94 8.84 -19.95
N ASN A 18 -9.34 7.70 -20.50
CA ASN A 18 -8.63 6.43 -20.58
C ASN A 18 -7.18 6.62 -21.03
N TYR A 19 -6.22 6.42 -20.13
CA TYR A 19 -4.94 5.85 -20.51
C TYR A 19 -4.96 4.38 -20.12
N THR A 20 -5.40 3.54 -21.06
CA THR A 20 -5.22 2.10 -20.99
C THR A 20 -3.75 1.80 -21.24
N THR A 21 -2.90 2.10 -20.26
CA THR A 21 -1.60 1.44 -20.15
C THR A 21 -1.79 0.42 -19.04
N THR A 22 -2.13 -0.80 -19.43
CA THR A 22 -2.02 -1.99 -18.57
C THR A 22 -0.53 -2.19 -18.28
N ILE A 23 0.05 -1.33 -17.46
CA ILE A 23 1.26 -1.66 -16.74
C ILE A 23 0.80 -2.79 -15.83
N SER A 24 1.27 -4.00 -16.12
CA SER A 24 1.16 -5.12 -15.20
C SER A 24 1.89 -4.73 -13.92
N ILE A 25 1.21 -4.04 -13.01
CA ILE A 25 1.70 -3.72 -11.66
C ILE A 25 1.47 -4.98 -10.82
N ARG A 26 1.96 -6.12 -11.29
CA ARG A 26 1.93 -7.33 -10.48
C ARG A 26 2.99 -7.16 -9.39
N PRO A 27 2.64 -7.38 -8.11
CA PRO A 27 3.57 -7.18 -7.03
C PRO A 27 4.72 -8.18 -7.17
N ALA A 28 5.88 -7.69 -7.60
CA ALA A 28 7.08 -8.49 -7.66
C ALA A 28 7.33 -9.17 -6.30
N TYR A 29 7.68 -10.46 -6.32
CA TYR A 29 7.80 -11.36 -5.16
C TYR A 29 8.69 -10.84 -4.00
N TRP A 30 9.50 -9.81 -4.26
CA TRP A 30 10.47 -9.22 -3.34
C TRP A 30 9.99 -7.96 -2.61
N LYS A 31 8.72 -7.53 -2.77
CA LYS A 31 8.18 -6.27 -2.23
C LYS A 31 8.24 -6.04 -0.71
N LEU A 32 8.95 -6.85 0.08
CA LEU A 32 9.29 -6.48 1.46
C LEU A 32 10.73 -6.87 1.82
N ILE A 33 11.70 -6.44 1.01
CA ILE A 33 12.96 -5.99 1.63
C ILE A 33 12.55 -4.82 2.54
N PRO A 34 12.93 -4.80 3.85
CA PRO A 34 12.69 -3.63 4.69
C PRO A 34 13.14 -2.39 3.93
N TYR A 35 12.30 -1.37 3.76
CA TYR A 35 12.63 -0.24 2.88
C TYR A 35 13.97 0.44 3.25
N ALA A 36 14.34 0.39 4.54
CA ALA A 36 15.66 0.82 5.03
C ALA A 36 16.86 0.08 4.38
N SER A 37 16.61 -1.09 3.78
CA SER A 37 17.60 -1.98 3.15
C SER A 37 17.43 -2.12 1.63
N LEU A 38 16.41 -1.48 1.03
CA LEU A 38 16.37 -1.30 -0.42
C LEU A 38 17.36 -0.20 -0.82
N PRO A 39 18.06 -0.33 -1.95
CA PRO A 39 18.66 0.82 -2.59
C PRO A 39 17.53 1.85 -2.77
N ARG A 40 17.66 3.03 -2.15
CA ARG A 40 16.74 4.14 -2.43
C ARG A 40 16.63 4.26 -3.96
N PRO A 41 15.45 4.60 -4.51
CA PRO A 41 15.38 4.96 -5.92
C PRO A 41 16.24 6.20 -6.13
N GLN A 42 17.53 5.98 -6.39
CA GLN A 42 18.54 7.01 -6.56
C GLN A 42 18.24 7.66 -7.90
N GLY A 43 17.89 8.93 -7.85
CA GLY A 43 17.51 9.67 -9.05
C GLY A 43 17.36 11.15 -8.76
N THR A 44 17.53 11.95 -9.79
CA THR A 44 17.19 13.37 -9.72
C THR A 44 15.69 13.53 -9.48
N ALA A 45 15.27 14.63 -8.85
CA ALA A 45 13.85 14.91 -8.61
C ALA A 45 13.02 14.88 -9.90
N SER A 46 13.64 15.21 -11.04
CA SER A 46 13.02 15.15 -12.37
C SER A 46 12.64 13.71 -12.77
N ALA A 47 13.57 12.76 -12.66
CA ALA A 47 13.34 11.37 -13.02
C ALA A 47 12.22 10.74 -12.17
N LEU A 48 12.21 11.01 -10.86
CA LEU A 48 11.18 10.52 -9.95
C LEU A 48 9.80 11.10 -10.28
N LYS A 49 9.72 12.39 -10.65
CA LYS A 49 8.46 13.02 -11.08
C LYS A 49 7.91 12.41 -12.36
N ILE A 50 8.77 12.14 -13.35
CA ILE A 50 8.37 11.46 -14.60
C ILE A 50 7.77 10.09 -14.28
N ARG A 51 8.45 9.30 -13.45
CA ARG A 51 7.97 7.98 -13.03
C ARG A 51 6.63 8.05 -12.29
N LEU A 52 6.48 8.97 -11.33
CA LEU A 52 5.23 9.14 -10.58
C LEU A 52 4.07 9.56 -11.48
N ARG A 53 4.30 10.47 -12.44
CA ARG A 53 3.29 10.87 -13.43
C ARG A 53 2.88 9.72 -14.35
N ALA A 54 3.84 8.90 -14.79
CA ALA A 54 3.55 7.71 -15.59
C ALA A 54 2.70 6.68 -14.82
N LEU A 55 2.80 6.67 -13.49
CA LEU A 55 1.98 5.87 -12.58
C LEU A 55 0.63 6.52 -12.23
N GLY A 56 0.32 7.70 -12.78
CA GLY A 56 -0.91 8.44 -12.49
C GLY A 56 -0.92 9.17 -11.14
N VAL A 57 0.22 9.27 -10.45
CA VAL A 57 0.31 9.95 -9.14
C VAL A 57 0.59 11.44 -9.34
N TYR A 58 -0.25 12.29 -8.72
CA TYR A 58 -0.03 13.73 -8.69
C TYR A 58 1.22 14.09 -7.86
N VAL A 59 2.03 15.00 -8.38
CA VAL A 59 3.23 15.51 -7.69
C VAL A 59 3.36 17.01 -7.92
N LYS A 60 3.50 17.77 -6.84
CA LYS A 60 3.78 19.22 -6.92
C LYS A 60 5.07 19.52 -7.68
N ILE A 61 5.07 20.59 -8.47
CA ILE A 61 6.26 21.03 -9.23
C ILE A 61 7.42 21.33 -8.28
N SER A 62 7.12 21.92 -7.13
CA SER A 62 8.09 22.24 -6.06
C SER A 62 8.51 21.04 -5.21
N ALA A 63 8.01 19.83 -5.49
CA ALA A 63 8.36 18.66 -4.68
C ALA A 63 9.87 18.33 -4.78
N THR A 64 10.48 18.09 -3.63
CA THR A 64 11.88 17.68 -3.50
C THR A 64 12.05 16.20 -3.88
N ALA A 65 13.30 15.78 -4.18
CA ALA A 65 13.59 14.37 -4.47
C ALA A 65 13.10 13.44 -3.35
N LYS A 66 13.43 13.77 -2.10
CA LYS A 66 12.98 13.04 -0.90
C LYS A 66 11.46 12.89 -0.82
N ARG A 67 10.70 13.93 -1.20
CA ARG A 67 9.23 13.86 -1.24
C ARG A 67 8.75 12.91 -2.34
N CYS A 68 9.35 12.97 -3.53
CA CYS A 68 9.02 12.07 -4.62
C CYS A 68 9.33 10.61 -4.25
N GLU A 69 10.46 10.34 -3.57
CA GLU A 69 10.77 9.01 -3.03
C GLU A 69 9.68 8.53 -2.05
N LYS A 70 9.23 9.40 -1.13
CA LYS A 70 8.16 9.05 -0.18
C LYS A 70 6.85 8.72 -0.92
N LEU A 71 6.47 9.51 -1.92
CA LEU A 71 5.26 9.26 -2.71
C LEU A 71 5.34 7.94 -3.49
N LEU A 72 6.49 7.66 -4.09
CA LEU A 72 6.72 6.40 -4.80
C LEU A 72 6.63 5.20 -3.85
N HIS A 73 7.22 5.33 -2.67
CA HIS A 73 7.13 4.31 -1.64
C HIS A 73 5.69 4.06 -1.17
N ARG A 74 4.91 5.13 -0.97
CA ARG A 74 3.49 5.01 -0.62
C ARG A 74 2.70 4.28 -1.72
N PHE A 75 2.92 4.66 -2.97
CA PHE A 75 2.29 3.99 -4.11
C PHE A 75 2.65 2.50 -4.18
N GLU A 76 3.92 2.14 -3.96
CA GLU A 76 4.36 0.74 -3.96
C GLU A 76 3.70 -0.10 -2.86
N ARG A 77 3.35 0.54 -1.72
CA ARG A 77 2.57 -0.04 -0.61
C ARG A 77 1.05 -0.04 -0.85
N GLY A 78 0.57 0.49 -1.98
CA GLY A 78 -0.86 0.65 -2.24
C GLY A 78 -1.53 1.72 -1.38
N LEU A 79 -0.75 2.66 -0.82
CA LEU A 79 -1.27 3.76 -0.02
C LEU A 79 -1.57 4.99 -0.89
N LEU A 80 -2.62 5.73 -0.52
CA LEU A 80 -3.05 6.93 -1.23
C LEU A 80 -2.04 8.08 -1.08
N ALA A 81 -1.87 8.85 -2.14
CA ALA A 81 -1.23 10.16 -2.11
C ALA A 81 -2.31 11.21 -1.89
N TYR A 82 -2.20 12.01 -0.82
CA TYR A 82 -3.24 12.97 -0.43
C TYR A 82 -3.05 14.37 -1.01
N GLU A 83 -2.03 14.58 -1.85
CA GLU A 83 -1.63 15.93 -2.29
C GLU A 83 -2.62 16.61 -3.23
N ASP A 84 -3.40 15.84 -3.97
CA ASP A 84 -4.39 16.29 -4.95
C ASP A 84 -5.81 16.43 -4.36
N LEU A 85 -6.03 15.94 -3.14
CA LEU A 85 -7.33 15.99 -2.50
C LEU A 85 -7.62 17.36 -1.88
N SER A 86 -8.90 17.74 -1.90
CA SER A 86 -9.37 18.96 -1.23
C SER A 86 -9.32 18.82 0.29
N THR A 87 -9.26 19.94 1.01
CA THR A 87 -9.32 19.95 2.49
C THR A 87 -10.56 19.23 3.01
N SER A 88 -11.72 19.41 2.38
CA SER A 88 -12.96 18.73 2.75
C SER A 88 -12.84 17.20 2.70
N GLN A 89 -12.25 16.65 1.64
CA GLN A 89 -12.01 15.21 1.50
C GLN A 89 -11.02 14.71 2.55
N LEU A 90 -9.95 15.47 2.82
CA LEU A 90 -8.98 15.11 3.86
C LEU A 90 -9.61 15.07 5.25
N THR A 91 -10.52 16.00 5.55
CA THR A 91 -11.26 16.00 6.82
C THR A 91 -12.15 14.77 6.95
N ILE A 92 -12.85 14.37 5.88
CA ILE A 92 -13.64 13.13 5.85
C ILE A 92 -12.72 11.92 6.13
N PHE A 93 -11.60 11.81 5.42
CA PHE A 93 -10.64 10.73 5.63
C PHE A 93 -10.05 10.67 7.04
N ALA A 94 -9.89 11.83 7.69
CA ALA A 94 -9.38 11.89 9.06
C ALA A 94 -10.46 11.51 10.06
N HIS A 95 -11.69 11.98 9.86
CA HIS A 95 -12.86 11.62 10.65
C HIS A 95 -13.13 10.12 10.60
N ASP A 96 -13.12 9.51 9.41
CA ASP A 96 -13.36 8.07 9.22
C ASP A 96 -12.31 7.19 9.92
N ARG A 97 -11.08 7.72 10.10
CA ARG A 97 -10.00 7.07 10.85
C ARG A 97 -10.03 7.38 12.35
N GLY A 98 -11.01 8.15 12.82
CA GLY A 98 -11.10 8.59 14.23
C GLY A 98 -9.94 9.51 14.65
N LEU A 99 -9.31 10.21 13.70
CA LEU A 99 -8.20 11.10 14.00
C LEU A 99 -8.71 12.47 14.48
N PRO A 100 -8.03 13.10 15.45
CA PRO A 100 -8.42 14.41 15.96
C PRO A 100 -8.22 15.48 14.88
N CYS A 101 -9.31 15.88 14.21
CA CYS A 101 -9.32 16.99 13.27
C CYS A 101 -9.97 18.21 13.90
N GLN A 102 -9.21 19.28 14.08
CA GLN A 102 -9.78 20.58 14.39
C GLN A 102 -9.96 21.38 13.09
N PRO A 103 -11.19 21.79 12.76
CA PRO A 103 -11.52 22.39 11.47
C PRO A 103 -10.87 23.76 11.25
N GLU A 104 -10.53 24.49 12.32
CA GLU A 104 -10.10 25.90 12.22
C GLU A 104 -8.57 26.10 12.24
N ALA A 105 -7.79 25.07 12.60
CA ALA A 105 -6.33 25.17 12.70
C ALA A 105 -5.58 24.35 11.64
N ASN A 106 -6.24 23.38 11.01
CA ASN A 106 -5.56 22.38 10.20
C ASN A 106 -5.46 22.79 8.73
N GLN A 107 -4.38 23.49 8.40
CA GLN A 107 -3.99 23.76 7.01
C GLN A 107 -3.86 22.44 6.22
N HIS A 108 -4.17 22.46 4.92
CA HIS A 108 -4.11 21.28 4.02
C HIS A 108 -2.89 20.39 4.25
N THR A 109 -1.71 21.01 4.39
CA THR A 109 -0.44 20.31 4.60
C THR A 109 -0.37 19.56 5.93
N GLN A 110 -1.03 20.03 6.98
CA GLN A 110 -1.11 19.37 8.28
C GLN A 110 -2.01 18.14 8.19
N LEU A 111 -3.17 18.25 7.53
CA LEU A 111 -4.07 17.11 7.31
C LEU A 111 -3.39 16.01 6.50
N VAL A 112 -2.70 16.36 5.42
CA VAL A 112 -1.90 15.41 4.63
C VAL A 112 -0.88 14.70 5.52
N LYS A 113 -0.10 15.45 6.32
CA LYS A 113 0.90 14.85 7.20
C LYS A 113 0.28 13.93 8.25
N LEU A 114 -0.85 14.32 8.83
CA LEU A 114 -1.55 13.56 9.85
C LEU A 114 -2.09 12.24 9.28
N LEU A 115 -2.71 12.27 8.11
CA LEU A 115 -3.19 11.06 7.42
C LEU A 115 -2.04 10.16 6.98
N GLU A 116 -0.98 10.73 6.39
CA GLU A 116 0.19 9.94 6.02
C GLU A 116 0.84 9.27 7.22
N LYS A 117 0.96 9.99 8.34
CA LYS A 117 1.51 9.44 9.58
C LYS A 117 0.64 8.29 10.10
N ALA A 118 -0.68 8.46 10.12
CA ALA A 118 -1.60 7.40 10.55
C ALA A 118 -1.47 6.14 9.68
N ASP A 119 -1.37 6.28 8.35
CA ASP A 119 -1.18 5.13 7.45
C ASP A 119 0.23 4.51 7.59
N ASP A 120 1.25 5.32 7.87
CA ASP A 120 2.64 4.86 8.03
C ASP A 120 2.84 4.13 9.37
N GLU A 121 2.12 4.52 10.42
CA GLU A 121 2.18 3.94 11.76
C GLU A 121 1.10 2.87 12.02
N GLN A 122 0.25 2.58 11.03
CA GLN A 122 -0.81 1.60 11.18
C GLN A 122 -0.23 0.22 11.52
N LYS A 123 -0.57 -0.27 12.71
CA LYS A 123 -0.26 -1.62 13.16
C LYS A 123 -1.49 -2.50 13.01
N PHE A 124 -1.27 -3.74 12.60
CA PHE A 124 -2.33 -4.74 12.54
C PHE A 124 -2.19 -5.70 13.72
N GLU A 125 -2.54 -5.21 14.91
CA GLU A 125 -2.29 -5.91 16.18
C GLU A 125 -3.18 -7.15 16.33
N LYS A 126 -4.39 -7.12 15.77
CA LYS A 126 -5.40 -8.18 15.92
C LYS A 126 -5.26 -9.33 14.92
N PHE A 127 -4.22 -9.34 14.09
CA PHE A 127 -4.09 -10.40 13.09
C PHE A 127 -3.95 -11.79 13.73
N LEU A 128 -3.18 -11.86 14.82
CA LEU A 128 -2.94 -13.11 15.53
C LEU A 128 -4.15 -13.54 16.38
N ASP A 129 -5.09 -12.63 16.64
CA ASP A 129 -6.36 -12.93 17.32
C ASP A 129 -7.34 -13.67 16.39
N LEU A 130 -7.12 -13.63 15.07
CA LEU A 130 -7.92 -14.40 14.12
C LEU A 130 -7.69 -15.90 14.31
N PRO A 131 -8.71 -16.76 14.19
CA PRO A 131 -8.52 -18.21 14.12
C PRO A 131 -7.49 -18.62 13.06
N ALA A 132 -6.77 -19.72 13.30
CA ALA A 132 -5.72 -20.20 12.40
C ALA A 132 -6.22 -20.41 10.97
N GLU A 133 -7.45 -20.93 10.80
CA GLU A 133 -8.09 -21.12 9.50
C GLU A 133 -8.18 -19.82 8.70
N LEU A 134 -8.60 -18.71 9.34
CA LEU A 134 -8.68 -17.41 8.68
C LEU A 134 -7.30 -16.84 8.37
N ARG A 135 -6.31 -17.04 9.24
CA ARG A 135 -4.93 -16.64 8.97
C ARG A 135 -4.37 -17.35 7.74
N LEU A 136 -4.60 -18.67 7.64
CA LEU A 136 -4.20 -19.48 6.49
C LEU A 136 -4.85 -18.97 5.19
N MET A 137 -6.15 -18.68 5.19
CA MET A 137 -6.82 -18.08 4.04
C MET A 137 -6.16 -16.77 3.61
N VAL A 138 -5.85 -15.88 4.56
CA VAL A 138 -5.15 -14.61 4.25
C VAL A 138 -3.78 -14.88 3.63
N TYR A 139 -3.02 -15.85 4.14
CA TYR A 139 -1.74 -16.23 3.53
C TYR A 139 -1.92 -16.78 2.12
N GLU A 140 -2.90 -17.65 1.88
CA GLU A 140 -3.19 -18.20 0.55
C GLU A 140 -3.51 -17.09 -0.46
N PHE A 141 -4.38 -16.15 -0.10
CA PHE A 141 -4.71 -15.00 -0.94
C PHE A 141 -3.47 -14.14 -1.20
N HIS A 142 -2.71 -13.82 -0.14
CA HIS A 142 -1.51 -13.01 -0.28
C HIS A 142 -0.47 -13.69 -1.16
N LEU A 143 -0.11 -14.93 -0.85
CA LEU A 143 0.86 -15.70 -1.61
C LEU A 143 0.37 -15.93 -3.03
N GLY A 144 -0.91 -16.20 -3.25
CA GLY A 144 -1.55 -16.34 -4.56
C GLY A 144 -1.35 -15.14 -5.46
N SER A 145 -1.42 -13.93 -4.91
CA SER A 145 -1.19 -12.67 -5.65
C SER A 145 0.26 -12.44 -6.09
N LEU A 146 1.24 -13.14 -5.51
CA LEU A 146 2.67 -12.94 -5.80
C LEU A 146 3.07 -13.65 -7.10
N GLU A 147 3.81 -12.99 -7.97
CA GLU A 147 4.49 -13.67 -9.08
C GLU A 147 5.78 -14.29 -8.58
N VAL A 148 5.85 -15.63 -8.49
CA VAL A 148 7.10 -16.31 -8.14
C VAL A 148 7.99 -16.30 -9.38
N PRO A 149 9.21 -15.74 -9.34
CA PRO A 149 10.11 -15.78 -10.47
C PRO A 149 10.52 -17.22 -10.73
N THR A 150 10.30 -17.69 -11.96
CA THR A 150 10.75 -19.01 -12.43
C THR A 150 12.25 -19.05 -12.71
N TRP A 151 12.93 -17.89 -12.77
CA TRP A 151 14.37 -17.79 -13.03
C TRP A 151 15.19 -17.64 -11.73
N GLY A 152 15.94 -18.69 -11.39
CA GLY A 152 16.98 -18.69 -10.37
C GLY A 152 16.73 -19.69 -9.24
N ASN A 153 17.69 -20.58 -9.00
CA ASN A 153 17.60 -21.76 -8.11
C ASN A 153 17.37 -21.49 -6.61
N ARG A 154 16.96 -20.28 -6.20
CA ARG A 154 16.72 -19.92 -4.79
C ARG A 154 15.57 -18.94 -4.65
N VAL A 155 14.35 -19.46 -4.58
CA VAL A 155 13.20 -18.67 -4.15
C VAL A 155 13.39 -18.31 -2.68
N ARG A 156 13.51 -17.01 -2.39
CA ARG A 156 13.66 -16.52 -1.01
C ARG A 156 12.30 -16.58 -0.29
N PRO A 157 12.27 -16.97 1.00
CA PRO A 157 11.02 -17.01 1.74
C PRO A 157 10.39 -15.62 1.79
N PRO A 158 9.05 -15.52 1.70
CA PRO A 158 8.33 -14.26 1.75
C PRO A 158 8.70 -13.48 3.01
N PRO A 159 8.77 -12.14 2.94
CA PRO A 159 9.15 -11.38 4.12
C PRO A 159 8.17 -11.47 5.29
N LEU A 160 6.91 -11.84 5.04
CA LEU A 160 5.95 -12.17 6.11
C LEU A 160 6.50 -13.27 7.04
N CYS A 161 7.25 -14.24 6.49
CA CYS A 161 7.93 -15.30 7.25
C CYS A 161 9.13 -14.79 8.08
N ARG A 162 9.49 -13.51 8.02
CA ARG A 162 10.57 -12.91 8.82
C ARG A 162 10.04 -12.14 10.04
N VAL A 163 8.74 -11.84 10.07
CA VAL A 163 8.15 -10.97 11.10
C VAL A 163 7.99 -11.73 12.43
N SER A 164 7.62 -13.00 12.39
CA SER A 164 7.42 -13.85 13.57
C SER A 164 7.66 -15.32 13.24
N SER A 165 8.11 -16.12 14.22
CA SER A 165 8.25 -17.57 14.10
C SER A 165 6.91 -18.24 13.79
N LEU A 166 5.84 -17.82 14.46
CA LEU A 166 4.49 -18.37 14.25
C LEU A 166 4.02 -18.14 12.80
N LEU A 167 4.14 -16.90 12.30
CA LEU A 167 3.77 -16.56 10.92
C LEU A 167 4.57 -17.38 9.90
N ARG A 168 5.85 -17.64 10.21
CA ARG A 168 6.71 -18.47 9.36
C ARG A 168 6.24 -19.91 9.34
N GLU A 169 5.90 -20.49 10.48
CA GLU A 169 5.43 -21.88 10.56
C GLU A 169 4.13 -22.08 9.80
N GLU A 170 3.21 -21.12 9.88
CA GLU A 170 1.93 -21.20 9.15
C GLU A 170 2.07 -20.92 7.65
N ALA A 171 2.84 -19.91 7.24
CA ALA A 171 2.89 -19.48 5.84
C ALA A 171 3.90 -20.25 4.97
N MET A 172 4.97 -20.81 5.56
CA MET A 172 6.02 -21.51 4.80
C MET A 172 5.54 -22.76 4.06
N PRO A 173 4.68 -23.63 4.64
CA PRO A 173 4.13 -24.78 3.92
C PRO A 173 3.35 -24.37 2.67
N LEU A 174 2.49 -23.36 2.79
CA LEU A 174 1.70 -22.79 1.68
C LEU A 174 2.60 -22.22 0.59
N PHE A 175 3.70 -21.55 0.98
CA PHE A 175 4.66 -21.01 0.04
C PHE A 175 5.37 -22.09 -0.77
N LYS A 176 5.82 -23.16 -0.10
CA LYS A 176 6.46 -24.30 -0.77
C LYS A 176 5.50 -25.03 -1.70
N GLU A 177 4.23 -25.13 -1.33
CA GLU A 177 3.20 -25.69 -2.21
C GLU A 177 3.02 -24.83 -3.48
N LYS A 178 2.98 -23.50 -3.32
CA LYS A 178 2.93 -22.59 -4.47
C LYS A 178 4.16 -22.71 -5.36
N GLU A 179 5.36 -22.78 -4.79
CA GLU A 179 6.61 -22.97 -5.54
C GLU A 179 6.60 -24.23 -6.40
N LYS A 180 6.00 -25.33 -5.90
CA LYS A 180 5.86 -26.58 -6.68
C LYS A 180 4.85 -26.47 -7.83
N LYS A 181 3.88 -25.58 -7.73
CA LYS A 181 2.79 -25.40 -8.73
C LYS A 181 3.12 -24.34 -9.79
N ALA A 182 4.15 -23.52 -9.56
CA ALA A 182 4.60 -22.44 -10.45
C ALA A 182 5.63 -22.95 -11.46
#